data_AF-A0A1C6GQW9-F1
#
_entry.id   AF-A0A1C6GQW9-F1
#
_cell.length_a   1.000
_cell.length_b   1.000
_cell.length_c   1.000
_cell.angle_alpha   90.00
_cell.angle_beta   90.00
_cell.angle_gamma   90.00
#
_symmetry.space_group_name_H-M   'P 1'
#
loop_
_entity.id
_entity.type
_entity.pdbx_description
1 polymer ?
#
loop_
_entity_poly.entity_id
_entity_poly.type
_entity_poly.pdbx_seq_one_letter_code
_entity_poly.pdbx_strand_id
1 'polypeptide(L)'
;MQVRKMRLLRHKHHITRQELGRACGLSPQRISEIELSVESLTPATEGKLRRAFYAVAAQREKRLLSLTGDLARHEGSLFDAVEEVGYEL
;
A
#
# COMPACT_ATOMS: atom_id res chain seq x y z
N MET A 1 17.89 5.45 -19.37
CA MET A 1 16.67 6.11 -18.84
C MET A 1 16.85 6.33 -17.34
N GLN A 2 16.77 7.58 -16.86
CA GLN A 2 16.80 7.87 -15.42
C GLN A 2 15.38 7.81 -14.85
N VAL A 3 15.23 7.31 -13.63
CA VAL A 3 13.95 7.22 -12.91
C VAL A 3 14.13 7.68 -11.47
N ARG A 4 13.06 8.16 -10.83
CA ARG A 4 13.12 8.54 -9.41
C ARG A 4 13.21 7.30 -8.51
N LYS A 5 13.95 7.39 -7.40
CA LYS A 5 14.07 6.31 -6.39
C LYS A 5 12.70 5.80 -5.90
N MET A 6 11.69 6.67 -5.83
CA MET A 6 10.32 6.27 -5.45
C MET A 6 9.74 5.19 -6.37
N ARG A 7 10.09 5.18 -7.66
CA ARG A 7 9.64 4.15 -8.60
C ARG A 7 10.20 2.78 -8.19
N LEU A 8 11.50 2.73 -7.90
CA LEU A 8 12.19 1.52 -7.48
C LEU A 8 11.62 1.01 -6.15
N LEU A 9 11.41 1.92 -5.19
CA LEU A 9 10.80 1.59 -3.90
C LEU A 9 9.37 1.03 -4.09
N ARG A 10 8.57 1.68 -4.94
CA ARG A 10 7.21 1.25 -5.25
C ARG A 10 7.19 -0.17 -5.84
N HIS A 11 8.08 -0.46 -6.79
CA HIS A 11 8.19 -1.80 -7.37
C HIS A 11 8.68 -2.84 -6.36
N LYS A 12 9.75 -2.54 -5.61
CA LYS A 12 10.33 -3.44 -4.60
C LYS A 12 9.29 -3.89 -3.57
N HIS A 13 8.39 -2.99 -3.18
CA HIS A 13 7.36 -3.26 -2.19
C HIS A 13 5.99 -3.55 -2.80
N HIS A 14 5.90 -3.80 -4.11
CA HIS A 14 4.64 -4.11 -4.80
C HIS A 14 3.51 -3.10 -4.48
N ILE A 15 3.85 -1.82 -4.38
CA ILE A 15 2.87 -0.76 -4.20
C ILE A 15 2.33 -0.42 -5.60
N THR A 16 1.02 -0.45 -5.82
CA THR A 16 0.49 -0.06 -7.13
C THR A 16 0.41 1.46 -7.24
N ARG A 17 0.43 2.00 -8.46
CA ARG A 17 0.20 3.45 -8.66
C ARG A 17 -1.19 3.88 -8.16
N GLN A 18 -2.18 3.00 -8.25
CA GLN A 18 -3.52 3.23 -7.71
C GLN A 18 -3.52 3.28 -6.17
N GLU A 19 -2.81 2.37 -5.51
CA GLU A 19 -2.68 2.37 -4.04
C GLU A 19 -2.00 3.65 -3.56
N LEU A 20 -0.86 4.01 -4.16
CA LEU A 20 -0.14 5.24 -3.81
C LEU A 20 -0.95 6.50 -4.16
N GLY A 21 -1.59 6.51 -5.33
CA GLY A 21 -2.42 7.61 -5.81
C GLY A 21 -3.60 7.90 -4.89
N ARG A 22 -4.32 6.86 -4.44
CA ARG A 22 -5.39 6.99 -3.43
C ARG A 22 -4.87 7.59 -2.13
N ALA A 23 -3.69 7.19 -1.68
CA ALA A 23 -3.13 7.69 -0.42
C ALA A 23 -2.63 9.15 -0.47
N CYS A 24 -2.32 9.72 -1.64
CA CYS A 24 -1.88 11.12 -1.79
C CYS A 24 -2.85 12.03 -2.57
N GLY A 25 -3.97 11.50 -3.07
CA GLY A 25 -4.91 12.23 -3.91
C GLY A 25 -4.35 12.58 -5.30
N LEU A 26 -3.49 11.73 -5.86
CA LEU A 26 -2.94 11.87 -7.22
C LEU A 26 -3.44 10.75 -8.13
N SER A 27 -3.63 11.05 -9.41
CA SER A 27 -3.97 10.03 -10.39
C SER A 27 -2.80 9.07 -10.62
N PRO A 28 -3.05 7.80 -10.99
CA PRO A 28 -1.98 6.86 -11.36
C PRO A 28 -1.10 7.37 -12.50
N GLN A 29 -1.68 8.12 -13.44
CA GLN A 29 -0.96 8.78 -14.53
C GLN A 29 0.03 9.81 -14.00
N ARG A 30 -0.41 10.69 -13.08
CA ARG A 30 0.46 11.70 -12.47
C ARG A 30 1.59 11.05 -11.67
N ILE A 31 1.33 9.94 -10.98
CA ILE A 31 2.39 9.15 -10.34
C ILE A 31 3.40 8.64 -11.37
N SER A 32 2.94 8.12 -12.51
CA SER A 32 3.83 7.63 -13.58
C SER A 32 4.72 8.74 -14.17
N GLU A 33 4.16 9.92 -14.43
CA GLU A 33 4.92 11.10 -14.87
C GLU A 33 5.99 11.49 -13.85
N ILE A 34 5.61 11.53 -12.57
CA ILE A 34 6.53 11.81 -11.47
C ILE A 34 7.61 10.73 -11.38
N GLU A 35 7.31 9.46 -11.61
CA GLU A 35 8.32 8.41 -11.57
C GLU A 35 9.38 8.51 -12.69
N LEU A 36 8.97 9.08 -13.83
CA LEU A 36 9.75 9.16 -15.07
C LEU A 36 10.45 10.51 -15.29
N SER A 37 9.99 11.58 -14.64
CA SER A 37 10.59 12.91 -14.73
C SER A 37 11.78 13.07 -13.75
N VAL A 38 12.77 13.87 -14.14
CA VAL A 38 13.92 14.27 -13.30
C VAL A 38 13.81 15.70 -12.78
N GLU A 39 12.73 16.42 -13.11
CA GLU A 39 12.51 17.80 -12.66
C GLU A 39 12.36 17.89 -11.13
N SER A 40 12.50 19.07 -10.56
CA SER A 40 12.22 19.23 -9.13
C SER A 40 10.71 19.17 -8.87
N LEU A 41 10.30 18.45 -7.84
CA LEU A 41 8.93 18.51 -7.33
C LEU A 41 8.77 19.69 -6.38
N THR A 42 7.54 20.19 -6.24
CA THR A 42 7.25 21.14 -5.17
C THR A 42 7.34 20.44 -3.81
N PRO A 43 7.75 21.15 -2.73
CA PRO A 43 7.80 20.58 -1.38
C PRO A 43 6.45 20.00 -0.94
N ALA A 44 5.34 20.62 -1.36
CA ALA A 44 4.00 20.12 -1.10
C ALA A 44 3.74 18.75 -1.74
N THR A 45 4.12 18.56 -3.00
CA THR A 45 3.97 17.27 -3.70
C THR A 45 4.88 16.21 -3.10
N GLU A 46 6.12 16.55 -2.77
CA GLU A 46 7.05 15.62 -2.12
C GLU A 46 6.52 15.16 -0.77
N GLY A 47 6.01 16.10 0.05
CA GLY A 47 5.41 15.79 1.34
C GLY A 47 4.18 14.87 1.23
N LYS A 48 3.31 15.07 0.23
CA LYS A 48 2.17 14.19 -0.04
C LYS A 48 2.60 12.77 -0.40
N LEU A 49 3.57 12.63 -1.30
CA LEU A 49 4.11 11.32 -1.70
C LEU A 49 4.76 10.59 -0.53
N ARG A 50 5.58 11.30 0.26
CA ARG A 50 6.23 10.75 1.44
C ARG A 50 5.20 10.22 2.45
N ARG A 51 4.19 11.02 2.79
CA ARG A 51 3.10 10.59 3.69
C ARG A 51 2.33 9.41 3.12
N ALA A 52 2.09 9.37 1.81
CA ALA A 52 1.40 8.26 1.18
C ALA A 52 2.16 6.93 1.28
N PHE A 53 3.49 6.93 1.11
CA PHE A 53 4.30 5.74 1.35
C PHE A 53 4.16 5.24 2.79
N TYR A 54 4.24 6.14 3.78
CA TYR A 54 4.05 5.77 5.19
C TYR A 54 2.63 5.28 5.48
N ALA A 55 1.60 5.90 4.90
CA ALA A 55 0.21 5.48 5.07
C ALA A 55 -0.02 4.07 4.51
N VAL A 56 0.54 3.77 3.34
CA VAL A 56 0.47 2.42 2.73
C VAL A 56 1.19 1.39 3.61
N ALA A 57 2.36 1.71 4.15
CA ALA A 57 3.09 0.83 5.06
C ALA A 57 2.28 0.55 6.33
N ALA A 58 1.76 1.58 6.99
CA ALA A 58 0.95 1.45 8.21
C ALA A 58 -0.34 0.65 7.96
N GLN A 59 -1.00 0.83 6.81
CA GLN A 59 -2.19 0.05 6.47
C GLN A 59 -1.87 -1.43 6.28
N ARG A 60 -0.71 -1.76 5.71
CA ARG A 60 -0.25 -3.15 5.53
C ARG A 60 0.10 -3.79 6.85
N GLU A 61 0.77 -3.07 7.74
CA GLU A 61 1.05 -3.52 9.11
C GLU A 61 -0.25 -3.85 9.86
N LYS A 62 -1.25 -2.96 9.82
CA LYS A 62 -2.57 -3.22 10.43
C LYS A 62 -3.26 -4.48 9.88
N ARG A 63 -3.24 -4.68 8.55
CA ARG A 63 -3.81 -5.88 7.92
C ARG A 63 -3.08 -7.14 8.32
N LEU A 64 -1.74 -7.07 8.42
CA LEU A 64 -0.93 -8.21 8.86
C LEU A 64 -1.27 -8.57 10.31
N LEU A 65 -1.36 -7.57 11.20
CA LEU A 65 -1.75 -7.78 12.59
C LEU A 65 -3.14 -8.40 12.72
N SER A 66 -4.13 -7.92 11.95
CA SER A 66 -5.47 -8.51 11.90
C SER A 66 -5.41 -9.98 11.49
N LEU A 67 -4.77 -10.28 10.35
CA LEU A 67 -4.62 -11.65 9.86
C LEU A 67 -3.95 -12.57 10.89
N THR A 68 -2.86 -12.12 11.51
CA THR A 68 -2.18 -12.92 12.53
C THR A 68 -3.03 -13.12 13.77
N GLY A 69 -3.85 -12.13 14.14
CA GLY A 69 -4.80 -12.23 15.25
C GLY A 69 -5.90 -13.25 14.97
N ASP A 70 -6.47 -13.22 13.77
CA ASP A 70 -7.52 -14.17 13.35
C ASP A 70 -6.95 -15.59 13.27
N LEU A 71 -5.77 -15.77 12.67
CA LEU A 71 -5.09 -17.08 12.62
C LEU A 71 -4.81 -17.65 14.03
N ALA A 72 -4.37 -16.81 14.97
CA ALA A 72 -4.13 -17.24 16.34
C ALA A 72 -5.44 -17.60 17.06
N ARG A 73 -6.53 -16.85 16.82
CA ARG A 73 -7.85 -17.12 17.43
C ARG A 73 -8.45 -18.44 16.93
N HIS A 74 -8.20 -18.80 15.67
CA HIS A 74 -8.79 -19.98 15.03
C HIS A 74 -7.79 -21.12 14.80
N GLU A 75 -6.58 -21.10 15.39
CA GLU A 75 -5.52 -22.09 15.11
C GLU A 75 -5.99 -23.55 15.24
N GLY A 76 -6.78 -23.85 16.29
CA GLY A 76 -7.29 -25.20 16.56
C GLY A 76 -8.51 -25.62 15.74
N SER A 77 -9.20 -24.68 15.09
CA SER A 77 -10.44 -24.91 14.32
C SER A 77 -10.34 -24.39 12.89
N LEU A 78 -9.13 -24.05 12.42
CA LEU A 78 -8.90 -23.40 11.12
C LEU A 78 -9.43 -24.21 9.93
N PHE A 79 -9.52 -25.54 10.11
CA PHE A 79 -9.94 -26.49 9.07
C PHE A 79 -11.31 -27.11 9.35
N ASP A 80 -12.03 -26.63 10.36
CA ASP A 80 -13.37 -27.13 10.66
C ASP A 80 -14.36 -26.67 9.58
N ALA A 81 -15.32 -27.52 9.26
CA ALA A 81 -16.38 -27.17 8.31
C ALA A 81 -17.35 -26.19 8.96
N VAL A 82 -17.47 -24.98 8.38
CA VAL A 82 -18.39 -23.93 8.81
C VAL A 82 -19.29 -23.50 7.63
N GLU A 83 -20.49 -23.03 7.92
CA GLU A 83 -21.33 -22.40 6.92
C GLU A 83 -20.79 -20.99 6.61
N GLU A 84 -20.74 -20.60 5.33
CA GLU A 84 -20.26 -19.27 4.90
C GLU A 84 -21.34 -18.20 5.14
N VAL A 85 -21.57 -17.86 6.41
CA VAL A 85 -22.60 -16.88 6.82
C VAL A 85 -21.93 -15.64 7.40
N GLY A 86 -21.70 -14.64 6.55
CA GLY A 86 -21.06 -13.37 6.92
C GLY A 86 -19.54 -13.49 7.07
N TYR A 87 -18.79 -12.52 6.54
CA TYR A 87 -17.33 -12.50 6.57
C TYR A 87 -16.75 -12.07 7.94
N GLU A 88 -17.44 -12.39 9.03
CA GLU A 88 -16.96 -12.12 10.39
C GLU A 88 -16.31 -13.41 10.93
N LEU A 89 -14.98 -13.38 11.09
CA LEU A 89 -14.17 -14.40 11.79
C LEU A 89 -13.96 -13.98 13.25
#